data_AF-A0A931HG73-F1
#
_entry.id   AF-A0A931HG73-F1
#
_cell.length_a   1.000
_cell.length_b   1.000
_cell.length_c   1.000
_cell.angle_alpha   90.00
_cell.angle_beta   90.00
_cell.angle_gamma   90.00
#
_symmetry.space_group_name_H-M   'P 1'
#
loop_
_entity.id
_entity.type
_entity.pdbx_description
1 polymer ?
#
loop_
_entity_poly.entity_id
_entity_poly.type
_entity_poly.pdbx_seq_one_letter_code
_entity_poly.pdbx_strand_id
1 'polypeptide(L)'
;MTDQTRPLRVAIVGAGPAGIYAADALMKSDTAQDPGVSIDLFERMPAPFGLIRYGVAPDHPRIKGIITALHKVLDKPQVRLLGNLDYGTDFTLEDLKRFYDAVIFSTGANADRALNIPGIDLDGSYG
;
A
#
# COMPACT_ATOMS: atom_id res chain seq x y z
N MET A 1 20.11 21.03 20.63
CA MET A 1 19.71 19.86 19.83
C MET A 1 19.19 20.45 18.52
N THR A 2 19.87 20.24 17.40
CA THR A 2 19.54 20.90 16.13
C THR A 2 18.15 20.48 15.68
N ASP A 3 17.19 21.39 15.80
CA ASP A 3 15.87 21.29 15.20
C ASP A 3 16.02 21.47 13.69
N GLN A 4 16.40 20.38 13.00
CA GLN A 4 16.32 20.32 11.56
C GLN A 4 14.89 19.93 11.21
N THR A 5 14.10 20.92 10.82
CA THR A 5 12.78 20.74 10.21
C THR A 5 12.95 20.01 8.87
N ARG A 6 12.97 18.68 8.92
CA ARG A 6 12.95 17.80 7.75
C ARG A 6 11.53 17.31 7.48
N PRO A 7 11.19 16.96 6.23
CA PRO A 7 9.90 16.37 5.92
C PRO A 7 9.58 15.18 6.83
N LEU A 8 8.31 15.03 7.18
CA LEU A 8 7.80 13.83 7.85
C LEU A 8 7.97 12.64 6.89
N ARG A 9 8.64 11.58 7.32
CA ARG A 9 8.85 10.38 6.52
C ARG A 9 7.85 9.31 6.92
N VAL A 10 7.00 8.89 5.99
CA VAL A 10 5.96 7.89 6.23
C VAL A 10 6.17 6.67 5.35
N ALA A 11 6.27 5.49 5.96
CA ALA A 11 6.20 4.22 5.24
C ALA A 11 4.75 3.74 5.18
N ILE A 12 4.30 3.32 4.01
CA ILE A 12 2.97 2.72 3.81
C ILE A 12 3.16 1.32 3.24
N VAL A 13 2.73 0.29 3.98
CA VAL A 13 2.87 -1.12 3.59
C VAL A 13 1.59 -1.58 2.88
N GLY A 14 1.68 -1.73 1.56
CA GLY A 14 0.62 -2.10 0.63
C GLY A 14 0.24 -0.95 -0.29
N ALA A 15 0.42 -1.11 -1.60
CA ALA A 15 0.10 -0.12 -2.64
C ALA A 15 -1.27 -0.38 -3.31
N GLY A 16 -2.22 -0.92 -2.55
CA GLY A 16 -3.64 -0.95 -2.92
C GLY A 16 -4.31 0.42 -2.76
N PRO A 17 -5.63 0.52 -3.03
CA PRO A 17 -6.36 1.78 -2.91
C PRO A 17 -6.21 2.44 -1.54
N ALA A 18 -6.30 1.66 -0.44
CA ALA A 18 -6.16 2.20 0.91
C ALA A 18 -4.82 2.90 1.14
N GLY A 19 -3.70 2.29 0.72
CA GLY A 19 -2.37 2.89 0.88
C GLY A 19 -2.19 4.14 0.02
N ILE A 20 -2.64 4.10 -1.23
CA ILE A 20 -2.53 5.25 -2.14
C ILE A 20 -3.45 6.40 -1.68
N TYR A 21 -4.66 6.12 -1.19
CA TYR A 21 -5.52 7.14 -0.61
C TYR A 21 -4.96 7.72 0.69
N ALA A 22 -4.33 6.90 1.54
CA ALA A 22 -3.63 7.40 2.71
C ALA A 22 -2.49 8.35 2.32
N ALA A 23 -1.74 8.02 1.27
CA ALA A 23 -0.71 8.92 0.74
C ALA A 23 -1.31 10.25 0.24
N ASP A 24 -2.40 10.19 -0.54
CA ASP A 24 -3.09 11.39 -1.04
C ASP A 24 -3.66 12.25 0.10
N ALA A 25 -4.21 11.63 1.14
CA ALA A 25 -4.73 12.32 2.32
C ALA A 25 -3.60 13.01 3.11
N LEU A 26 -2.48 12.34 3.33
CA LEU A 26 -1.31 12.93 4.00
C LEU A 26 -0.80 14.16 3.24
N MET A 27 -0.67 14.07 1.93
CA MET A 27 -0.24 15.19 1.07
C MET A 27 -1.23 16.37 1.03
N LYS A 28 -2.49 16.16 1.40
CA LYS A 28 -3.52 17.20 1.48
C LYS A 28 -3.73 17.74 2.90
N SER A 29 -3.12 17.10 3.90
CA SER A 29 -3.23 17.50 5.30
C SER A 29 -2.28 18.65 5.63
N ASP A 30 -2.50 19.29 6.78
CA ASP A 30 -1.60 20.35 7.28
C ASP A 30 -0.17 19.85 7.52
N THR A 31 0.01 18.55 7.74
CA THR A 31 1.32 17.89 7.86
C THR A 31 2.16 17.99 6.58
N ALA A 32 1.53 18.25 5.43
CA ALA A 32 2.24 18.49 4.18
C ALA A 32 2.72 19.93 3.99
N GLN A 33 2.40 20.84 4.93
CA GLN A 33 3.00 22.16 5.00
C GLN A 33 4.47 22.06 5.45
N ASP A 34 5.24 23.14 5.26
CA ASP A 34 6.68 23.21 5.55
C ASP A 34 7.06 22.53 6.88
N PRO A 35 7.93 21.50 6.89
CA PRO A 35 8.84 21.03 5.82
C PRO A 35 8.27 19.99 4.83
N GLY A 36 7.01 19.58 4.98
CA GLY A 36 6.29 18.68 4.09
C GLY A 36 6.32 17.20 4.51
N VAL A 37 5.91 16.33 3.59
CA VAL A 37 5.86 14.87 3.79
C VAL A 37 6.57 14.14 2.65
N SER A 38 7.29 13.08 2.98
CA SER A 38 7.90 12.13 2.05
C SER A 38 7.36 10.73 2.34
N ILE A 39 6.87 10.05 1.32
CA ILE A 39 6.09 8.83 1.45
C ILE A 39 6.73 7.73 0.60
N ASP A 40 7.00 6.60 1.23
CA ASP A 40 7.42 5.38 0.55
C ASP A 40 6.32 4.31 0.67
N LEU A 41 5.76 3.91 -0.48
CA LEU A 41 4.80 2.82 -0.61
C LEU A 41 5.57 1.52 -0.87
N PHE A 42 5.50 0.59 0.07
CA PHE A 42 6.06 -0.75 -0.06
C PHE A 42 4.99 -1.68 -0.62
N GLU A 43 5.31 -2.43 -1.68
CA GLU A 43 4.37 -3.36 -2.30
C GLU A 43 5.03 -4.71 -2.53
N ARG A 44 4.35 -5.77 -2.09
CA ARG A 44 4.81 -7.14 -2.26
C ARG A 44 4.80 -7.55 -3.73
N MET A 45 3.77 -7.13 -4.47
CA MET A 45 3.64 -7.48 -5.88
C MET A 45 4.49 -6.57 -6.78
N PRO A 46 4.87 -7.02 -8.00
CA PRO A 46 5.61 -6.17 -8.93
C PRO A 46 4.81 -4.96 -9.44
N ALA A 47 3.48 -5.07 -9.50
CA ALA A 47 2.60 -3.98 -9.94
C ALA A 47 1.67 -3.52 -8.81
N PRO A 48 1.43 -2.20 -8.69
CA PRO A 48 0.60 -1.64 -7.62
C PRO A 48 -0.90 -1.88 -7.89
N PHE A 49 -1.73 -1.22 -7.07
CA PHE A 49 -3.21 -1.14 -7.11
C PHE A 49 -3.97 -2.29 -6.45
N GLY A 50 -3.29 -3.29 -5.91
CA GLY A 50 -3.92 -4.36 -5.13
C GLY A 50 -5.13 -4.96 -5.82
N LEU A 51 -6.24 -5.12 -5.10
CA LEU A 51 -7.46 -5.75 -5.65
C LEU A 51 -8.10 -4.98 -6.82
N ILE A 52 -7.82 -3.70 -7.06
CA ILE A 52 -8.28 -3.04 -8.29
C ILE A 52 -7.66 -3.68 -9.53
N ARG A 53 -6.40 -4.14 -9.41
CA ARG A 53 -5.70 -4.89 -10.46
C ARG A 53 -6.00 -6.39 -10.38
N TYR A 54 -5.89 -6.97 -9.18
CA TYR A 54 -5.83 -8.42 -8.96
C TYR A 54 -7.17 -9.06 -8.54
N GLY A 55 -8.18 -8.27 -8.17
CA GLY A 55 -9.47 -8.77 -7.68
C GLY A 55 -10.66 -8.36 -8.56
N VAL A 56 -10.70 -7.11 -9.04
CA VAL A 56 -11.81 -6.63 -9.86
C VAL A 56 -11.89 -7.45 -11.15
N ALA A 57 -13.06 -8.08 -11.33
CA ALA A 57 -13.34 -8.96 -12.45
C ALA A 57 -13.07 -8.28 -13.81
N PRO A 58 -12.63 -9.04 -14.82
CA PRO A 58 -12.16 -8.51 -16.10
C PRO A 58 -13.26 -7.80 -16.91
N ASP A 59 -14.51 -8.19 -16.73
CA ASP A 59 -15.73 -7.62 -17.32
C ASP A 59 -16.24 -6.37 -16.60
N HIS A 60 -15.53 -5.89 -15.56
CA HIS A 60 -15.86 -4.68 -14.80
C HIS A 60 -14.90 -3.51 -15.08
N PRO A 61 -14.71 -3.07 -16.34
CA PRO A 61 -13.72 -2.04 -16.69
C PRO A 61 -14.06 -0.67 -16.10
N ARG A 62 -15.34 -0.37 -15.84
CA ARG A 62 -15.77 0.90 -15.23
C ARG A 62 -15.16 1.11 -13.84
N ILE A 63 -15.12 0.06 -13.01
CA ILE A 63 -14.53 0.11 -11.66
C ILE A 63 -13.01 0.31 -11.74
N LYS A 64 -12.36 -0.25 -12.77
CA LYS A 64 -10.92 -0.08 -13.02
C LYS A 64 -10.54 1.36 -13.42
N GLY A 65 -11.50 2.23 -13.76
CA GLY A 65 -11.25 3.63 -14.07
C GLY A 65 -10.57 4.42 -12.94
N ILE A 66 -10.67 3.95 -11.69
CA ILE A 66 -10.00 4.60 -10.56
C ILE A 66 -8.47 4.54 -10.67
N ILE A 67 -7.92 3.60 -11.43
CA ILE A 67 -6.47 3.46 -11.68
C ILE A 67 -5.87 4.78 -12.17
N THR A 68 -6.58 5.55 -13.00
CA THR A 68 -6.11 6.87 -13.46
C THR A 68 -5.92 7.87 -12.31
N ALA A 69 -6.81 7.87 -11.32
CA ALA A 69 -6.68 8.73 -10.15
C ALA A 69 -5.54 8.26 -9.24
N LEU A 70 -5.40 6.94 -9.04
CA LEU A 70 -4.32 6.36 -8.25
C LEU A 70 -2.95 6.64 -8.86
N HIS A 71 -2.81 6.55 -10.19
CA HIS A 71 -1.58 6.93 -10.89
C HIS A 71 -1.19 8.38 -10.62
N LYS A 72 -2.15 9.33 -10.69
CA LYS A 72 -1.86 10.74 -10.39
C LYS A 72 -1.32 10.98 -8.99
N VAL A 73 -1.62 10.10 -8.03
CA VAL A 73 -1.05 10.15 -6.68
C VAL A 73 0.37 9.60 -6.68
N LEU A 74 0.61 8.47 -7.35
CA LEU A 74 1.94 7.87 -7.49
C LEU A 74 2.92 8.75 -8.28
N ASP A 75 2.43 9.56 -9.21
CA ASP A 75 3.24 10.50 -10.01
C ASP A 75 3.72 11.73 -9.22
N LYS A 76 3.28 11.88 -7.95
CA LYS A 76 3.68 13.02 -7.13
C LYS A 76 5.12 12.85 -6.64
N PRO A 77 5.94 13.90 -6.65
CA PRO A 77 7.36 13.82 -6.30
C PRO A 77 7.63 13.41 -4.84
N GLN A 78 6.64 13.57 -3.95
CA GLN A 78 6.71 13.16 -2.56
C GLN A 78 6.57 11.64 -2.38
N VAL A 79 6.06 10.93 -3.39
CA VAL A 79 5.70 9.51 -3.31
C VAL A 79 6.71 8.68 -4.09
N ARG A 80 7.23 7.62 -3.48
CA ARG A 80 7.97 6.58 -4.20
C ARG A 80 7.29 5.24 -4.02
N LEU A 81 7.20 4.48 -5.10
CA LEU A 81 6.74 3.10 -5.09
C LEU A 81 7.94 2.15 -5.07
N LEU A 82 8.01 1.32 -4.04
CA LEU A 82 9.01 0.28 -3.85
C LEU A 82 8.31 -1.09 -3.95
N GLY A 83 8.22 -1.60 -5.17
CA GLY A 83 7.58 -2.89 -5.46
C GLY A 83 8.51 -4.09 -5.24
N ASN A 84 7.91 -5.29 -5.24
CA ASN A 84 8.60 -6.56 -5.01
C ASN A 84 9.36 -6.60 -3.67
N LEU A 85 8.78 -6.04 -2.62
CA LEU A 85 9.28 -6.07 -1.25
C LEU A 85 8.19 -6.60 -0.32
N ASP A 86 8.43 -7.74 0.31
CA ASP A 86 7.47 -8.41 1.18
C ASP A 86 7.75 -8.12 2.66
N TYR A 87 6.75 -7.61 3.36
CA TYR A 87 6.84 -7.30 4.79
C TYR A 87 6.85 -8.60 5.61
N GLY A 88 7.79 -8.70 6.55
CA GLY A 88 8.01 -9.91 7.35
C GLY A 88 8.99 -10.88 6.72
N THR A 89 9.36 -10.69 5.45
CA THR A 89 10.38 -11.46 4.74
C THR A 89 11.61 -10.60 4.42
N ASP A 90 11.42 -9.52 3.65
CA ASP A 90 12.51 -8.67 3.17
C ASP A 90 12.83 -7.51 4.13
N PHE A 91 11.84 -7.05 4.88
CA PHE A 91 11.98 -6.00 5.88
C PHE A 91 10.98 -6.18 7.02
N THR A 92 11.30 -5.60 8.17
CA THR A 92 10.49 -5.70 9.40
C THR A 92 10.02 -4.33 9.88
N LEU A 93 9.11 -4.31 10.85
CA LEU A 93 8.70 -3.08 11.51
C LEU A 93 9.87 -2.39 12.22
N GLU A 94 10.83 -3.16 12.73
CA GLU A 94 12.03 -2.62 13.40
C GLU A 94 12.90 -1.87 12.40
N ASP A 95 13.06 -2.39 11.19
CA ASP A 95 13.76 -1.69 10.10
C ASP A 95 13.04 -0.38 9.75
N LEU A 96 11.73 -0.41 9.59
CA LEU A 96 10.95 0.79 9.27
C LEU A 96 11.05 1.85 10.37
N LYS A 97 10.96 1.47 11.64
CA LYS A 97 11.07 2.41 12.78
C LYS A 97 12.41 3.15 12.84
N ARG A 98 13.48 2.60 12.23
CA ARG A 98 14.79 3.27 12.16
C ARG A 98 14.82 4.40 11.14
N PHE A 99 13.97 4.36 10.11
CA PHE A 99 14.06 5.26 8.96
C PHE A 99 12.83 6.17 8.77
N TYR A 100 11.69 5.82 9.35
CA TYR A 100 10.42 6.51 9.18
C TYR A 100 9.85 6.99 10.52
N ASP A 101 9.18 8.13 10.48
CA ASP A 101 8.51 8.73 11.64
C ASP A 101 7.17 8.04 11.93
N ALA A 102 6.51 7.52 10.89
CA ALA A 102 5.26 6.80 11.00
C ALA A 102 5.19 5.65 9.98
N VAL A 103 4.41 4.62 10.34
CA VAL A 103 4.15 3.46 9.49
C VAL A 103 2.64 3.23 9.41
N ILE A 104 2.12 3.07 8.20
CA ILE A 104 0.72 2.73 7.91
C ILE A 104 0.69 1.33 7.29
N PHE A 105 -0.09 0.43 7.87
CA PHE A 105 -0.36 -0.87 7.26
C PHE A 105 -1.68 -0.82 6.48
N SER A 106 -1.60 -1.07 5.17
CA SER A 106 -2.72 -1.10 4.22
C SER A 106 -2.66 -2.33 3.33
N THR A 107 -2.34 -3.48 3.93
CA THR A 107 -2.06 -4.77 3.25
C THR A 107 -3.29 -5.47 2.71
N GLY A 108 -4.50 -5.04 3.12
CA GLY A 108 -5.74 -5.73 2.81
C GLY A 108 -5.82 -7.11 3.47
N ALA A 109 -6.72 -7.95 2.96
CA ALA A 109 -6.87 -9.35 3.34
C ALA A 109 -6.53 -10.22 2.12
N ASN A 110 -5.52 -11.05 2.25
CA ASN A 110 -4.97 -11.87 1.17
C ASN A 110 -5.24 -13.37 1.34
N ALA A 111 -5.81 -13.78 2.48
CA ALA A 111 -6.13 -15.14 2.80
C ALA A 111 -7.64 -15.34 2.80
N ASP A 112 -8.06 -16.46 2.23
CA ASP A 112 -9.45 -16.86 2.18
C ASP A 112 -9.90 -17.46 3.50
N ARG A 113 -11.23 -17.40 3.74
CA ARG A 113 -11.81 -17.99 4.94
C ARG A 113 -12.15 -19.45 4.67
N ALA A 114 -11.38 -20.35 5.28
CA ALA A 114 -11.60 -21.78 5.18
C ALA A 114 -13.03 -22.20 5.59
N LEU A 115 -13.61 -23.14 4.85
CA LEU A 115 -14.87 -23.78 5.19
C LEU A 115 -14.59 -25.05 6.00
N ASN A 116 -15.33 -25.24 7.10
CA ASN A 116 -15.22 -26.44 7.93
C ASN A 116 -16.22 -27.51 7.46
N ILE A 117 -15.96 -28.11 6.29
CA ILE A 117 -16.83 -29.13 5.69
C ILE A 117 -16.01 -30.32 5.14
N PRO A 118 -16.55 -31.55 5.16
CA PRO A 118 -15.90 -32.68 4.51
C PRO A 118 -15.67 -32.44 3.02
N GLY A 119 -14.47 -32.78 2.53
CA GLY A 119 -14.10 -32.64 1.12
C GLY A 119 -13.52 -31.27 0.73
N ILE A 120 -13.30 -30.36 1.68
CA ILE A 120 -12.74 -29.02 1.41
C ILE A 120 -11.34 -29.07 0.77
N ASP A 121 -10.56 -30.12 1.05
CA ASP A 121 -9.20 -30.31 0.53
C ASP A 121 -9.14 -31.18 -0.75
N LEU A 122 -10.28 -31.53 -1.35
CA LEU A 122 -10.32 -32.33 -2.58
C LEU A 122 -9.83 -31.52 -3.80
N ASP A 123 -9.25 -32.22 -4.79
CA ASP A 123 -8.89 -31.60 -6.06
C ASP A 123 -10.12 -30.95 -6.72
N GLY A 124 -9.93 -29.72 -7.22
CA GLY A 124 -11.01 -28.88 -7.75
C GLY A 124 -11.76 -28.04 -6.70
N SER A 125 -11.48 -28.21 -5.41
CA SER A 125 -11.96 -27.32 -4.35
C SER A 125 -11.01 -26.13 -4.20
N TYR A 126 -11.45 -24.95 -4.63
CA TYR A 126 -10.73 -23.69 -4.48
C TYR A 126 -11.49 -22.78 -3.55
N GLY A 127 -10.76 -22.07 -2.71
CA GLY A 127 -11.29 -21.24 -1.66
C GLY A 127 -10.27 -20.20 -1.31
#